data_AF-A0A269T6X3-F1
#
_entry.id   AF-A0A269T6X3-F1
#
_cell.length_a   1.000
_cell.length_b   1.000
_cell.length_c   1.000
_cell.angle_alpha   90.00
_cell.angle_beta   90.00
_cell.angle_gamma   90.00
#
_symmetry.space_group_name_H-M   'P 1'
#
loop_
_entity.id
_entity.type
_entity.pdbx_description
1 polymer ?
#
loop_
_entity_poly.entity_id
_entity_poly.type
_entity_poly.pdbx_seq_one_letter_code
_entity_poly.pdbx_strand_id
1 'polypeptide(L)'
;MINDWGYKRGAFLVRPYGASSIQFSNAAAYAARQVGKPYSWDFFNKYRTDQFYCSQLVWRAWLSVGIDTETGSIPNGVVAPADLVNSSNTYVVKRV
;
A
#
# COMPACT_ATOMS: atom_id res chain seq x y z
N MET A 1 1.48 -15.78 14.38
CA MET A 1 0.41 -14.76 14.44
C MET A 1 -0.68 -15.15 13.45
N ILE A 2 -1.95 -15.17 13.87
CA ILE A 2 -3.09 -15.40 12.98
C ILE A 2 -3.50 -14.04 12.37
N ASN A 3 -3.66 -14.00 11.06
CA ASN A 3 -4.20 -12.83 10.35
C ASN A 3 -5.73 -12.83 10.49
N ASP A 4 -6.27 -11.97 11.36
CA ASP A 4 -7.71 -11.84 11.66
C ASP A 4 -8.35 -10.59 11.00
N TRP A 5 -7.60 -9.88 10.15
CA TRP A 5 -8.01 -8.61 9.55
C TRP A 5 -9.30 -8.72 8.72
N GLY A 6 -9.61 -9.91 8.19
CA GLY A 6 -10.83 -10.19 7.43
C GLY A 6 -12.13 -10.23 8.25
N TYR A 7 -12.04 -10.08 9.58
CA TYR A 7 -13.17 -10.09 10.53
C TYR A 7 -13.26 -8.82 11.39
N LYS A 8 -12.35 -7.84 11.21
CA LYS A 8 -12.39 -6.57 11.95
C LYS A 8 -13.37 -5.59 11.32
N ARG A 9 -14.44 -5.29 12.05
CA ARG A 9 -15.47 -4.32 11.65
C ARG A 9 -14.86 -2.95 11.32
N GLY A 10 -15.30 -2.34 10.23
CA GLY A 10 -14.85 -1.04 9.76
C GLY A 10 -13.63 -1.09 8.83
N ALA A 11 -13.17 -2.28 8.43
CA ALA A 11 -12.03 -2.44 7.54
C ALA A 11 -12.46 -2.60 6.07
N PHE A 12 -11.65 -2.04 5.16
CA PHE A 12 -11.80 -2.22 3.72
C PHE A 12 -10.64 -3.07 3.19
N LEU A 13 -10.98 -4.15 2.48
CA LEU A 13 -10.02 -4.90 1.67
C LEU A 13 -9.99 -4.28 0.27
N VAL A 14 -8.85 -3.72 -0.12
CA VAL A 14 -8.67 -3.07 -1.43
C VAL A 14 -7.59 -3.79 -2.23
N ARG A 15 -7.79 -3.89 -3.55
CA ARG A 15 -6.82 -4.50 -4.48
C ARG A 15 -6.60 -3.61 -5.71
N PRO A 16 -5.40 -3.63 -6.31
CA PRO A 16 -5.19 -3.02 -7.62
C PRO A 16 -5.90 -3.81 -8.73
N TYR A 17 -6.35 -3.10 -9.77
CA TYR A 17 -6.81 -3.70 -11.01
C TYR A 17 -5.66 -4.34 -11.79
N GLY A 18 -5.94 -5.43 -12.49
CA GLY A 18 -4.98 -6.05 -13.43
C GLY A 18 -3.77 -6.74 -12.79
N ALA A 19 -3.69 -6.84 -11.46
CA ALA A 19 -2.59 -7.52 -10.79
C ALA A 19 -2.68 -9.05 -10.95
N SER A 20 -1.60 -9.66 -11.44
CA SER A 20 -1.40 -11.11 -11.49
C SER A 20 -1.03 -11.69 -10.12
N SER A 21 -1.23 -12.99 -9.92
CA SER A 21 -0.82 -13.72 -8.70
C SER A 21 0.67 -13.58 -8.38
N ILE A 22 1.52 -13.49 -9.41
CA ILE A 22 2.95 -13.25 -9.28
C ILE A 22 3.22 -11.83 -8.76
N GLN A 23 2.52 -10.82 -9.27
CA GLN A 23 2.67 -9.44 -8.78
C GLN A 23 2.22 -9.29 -7.32
N PHE A 24 1.12 -9.94 -6.92
CA PHE A 24 0.73 -10.01 -5.50
C PHE A 24 1.85 -10.59 -4.64
N SER A 25 2.42 -11.72 -5.05
CA SER A 25 3.47 -12.42 -4.30
C SER A 25 4.75 -11.59 -4.20
N ASN A 26 5.14 -10.93 -5.31
CA ASN A 26 6.34 -10.10 -5.35
C ASN A 26 6.19 -8.80 -4.54
N ALA A 27 5.01 -8.17 -4.57
CA ALA A 27 4.72 -7.00 -3.75
C ALA A 27 4.74 -7.36 -2.26
N ALA A 28 4.13 -8.49 -1.88
CA ALA A 28 4.19 -8.99 -0.51
C ALA A 28 5.63 -9.29 -0.07
N ALA A 29 6.43 -9.93 -0.92
CA ALA A 29 7.85 -10.19 -0.67
C ALA A 29 8.66 -8.89 -0.52
N TYR A 30 8.35 -7.86 -1.30
CA TYR A 30 8.96 -6.54 -1.14
C TYR A 30 8.68 -5.94 0.24
N ALA A 31 7.42 -5.95 0.68
CA ALA A 31 7.02 -5.44 1.98
C ALA A 31 7.67 -6.23 3.13
N ALA A 32 7.72 -7.55 3.02
CA ALA A 32 8.36 -8.42 4.01
C ALA A 32 9.85 -8.09 4.20
N ARG A 33 10.58 -7.71 3.14
CA ARG A 33 11.98 -7.28 3.24
C ARG A 33 12.17 -5.95 3.98
N GLN A 34 11.12 -5.18 4.22
CA GLN A 34 11.19 -3.91 4.96
C GLN A 34 10.94 -4.09 6.46
N VAL A 35 10.60 -5.30 6.92
CA VAL A 35 10.43 -5.61 8.34
C VAL A 35 11.72 -5.29 9.09
N GLY A 36 11.60 -4.59 10.22
CA GLY A 36 12.72 -4.14 11.05
C GLY A 36 13.20 -2.72 10.74
N LYS A 37 12.74 -2.10 9.63
CA LYS A 37 12.98 -0.67 9.40
C LYS A 37 12.11 0.19 10.33
N PRO A 38 12.60 1.36 10.77
CA PRO A 38 11.82 2.20 11.66
C PRO A 38 10.60 2.82 10.96
N TYR A 39 9.70 3.36 11.76
CA TYR A 39 8.53 4.09 11.26
C TYR A 39 8.95 5.50 10.82
N SER A 40 8.50 5.93 9.65
CA SER A 40 8.70 7.29 9.17
C SER A 40 7.68 8.26 9.76
N TRP A 41 8.15 9.37 10.33
CA TRP A 41 7.31 10.53 10.64
C TRP A 41 7.41 11.63 9.57
N ASP A 42 8.28 11.43 8.57
CA ASP A 42 8.43 12.32 7.43
C ASP A 42 7.47 11.88 6.32
N PHE A 43 6.26 12.40 6.40
CA PHE A 43 5.22 12.11 5.43
C PHE A 43 5.46 12.74 4.07
N PHE A 44 6.30 13.80 3.99
CA PHE A 44 6.52 14.58 2.78
C PHE A 44 7.62 14.02 1.88
N ASN A 45 8.45 13.10 2.38
CA ASN A 45 9.48 12.42 1.61
C ASN A 45 9.08 11.00 1.22
N LYS A 46 8.16 10.84 0.27
CA LYS A 46 7.68 9.51 -0.19
C LYS A 46 8.74 8.63 -0.87
N TYR A 47 9.85 9.20 -1.36
CA TYR A 47 10.86 8.45 -2.10
C TYR A 47 11.92 7.77 -1.22
N ARG A 48 11.97 8.11 0.07
CA ARG A 48 12.89 7.49 1.00
C ARG A 48 12.65 5.98 1.14
N THR A 49 13.72 5.26 1.47
CA THR A 49 13.70 3.79 1.51
C THR A 49 14.25 3.20 2.80
N ASP A 50 14.78 4.05 3.67
CA ASP A 50 15.39 3.72 4.95
C ASP A 50 14.37 3.54 6.07
N GLN A 51 13.22 4.23 5.99
CA GLN A 51 12.11 4.07 6.92
C GLN A 51 10.78 4.43 6.24
N PHE A 52 9.68 3.82 6.68
CA PHE A 52 8.40 3.91 5.97
C PHE A 52 7.26 4.28 6.91
N TYR A 53 6.31 5.10 6.43
CA TYR A 53 4.98 5.17 7.02
C TYR A 53 4.05 4.15 6.35
N CYS A 54 2.89 3.91 6.97
CA CYS A 54 2.00 2.80 6.64
C CYS A 54 1.62 2.72 5.15
N SER A 55 1.06 3.79 4.60
CA SER A 55 0.62 3.87 3.21
C SER A 55 1.78 3.98 2.20
N GLN A 56 2.92 4.56 2.60
CA GLN A 56 4.13 4.60 1.77
C GLN A 56 4.64 3.20 1.43
N LEU A 57 4.71 2.32 2.44
CA LEU A 57 5.21 0.97 2.26
C LEU A 57 4.33 0.18 1.29
N VAL A 58 3.01 0.32 1.42
CA VAL A 58 2.03 -0.34 0.54
C VAL A 58 2.17 0.16 -0.90
N TRP A 59 2.25 1.48 -1.10
CA TRP A 59 2.46 2.05 -2.43
C TRP A 59 3.78 1.58 -3.06
N ARG A 60 4.90 1.64 -2.32
CA ARG A 60 6.20 1.20 -2.85
C ARG A 60 6.24 -0.29 -3.16
N ALA A 61 5.54 -1.12 -2.40
CA ALA A 61 5.43 -2.55 -2.69
C ALA A 61 4.76 -2.78 -4.05
N TRP A 62 3.67 -2.08 -4.35
CA TRP A 62 2.99 -2.14 -5.65
C TRP A 62 3.82 -1.53 -6.77
N LEU A 63 4.46 -0.39 -6.51
CA LEU A 63 5.34 0.25 -7.48
C LEU A 63 6.51 -0.66 -7.88
N SER A 64 7.04 -1.45 -6.94
CA SER A 64 8.13 -2.41 -7.21
C SER A 64 7.76 -3.52 -8.21
N VAL A 65 6.47 -3.74 -8.44
CA VAL A 65 5.94 -4.71 -9.41
C VAL A 65 5.25 -4.04 -10.61
N GLY A 66 5.51 -2.75 -10.81
CA GLY A 66 5.04 -1.97 -11.96
C GLY A 66 3.58 -1.50 -11.85
N ILE A 67 2.98 -1.56 -10.67
CA ILE A 67 1.60 -1.10 -10.45
C ILE A 67 1.63 0.19 -9.63
N ASP A 68 1.28 1.30 -10.26
CA ASP A 68 1.08 2.55 -9.52
C ASP A 68 -0.34 2.62 -8.98
N THR A 69 -0.44 2.55 -7.65
CA THR A 69 -1.72 2.61 -6.92
C THR A 69 -2.06 4.03 -6.48
N GLU A 70 -1.15 4.99 -6.65
CA GLU A 70 -1.40 6.41 -6.37
C GLU A 70 -2.18 7.02 -7.54
N THR A 71 -3.45 7.37 -7.31
CA THR A 71 -4.13 8.34 -8.19
C THR A 71 -3.73 9.72 -7.75
N GLY A 72 -2.90 10.39 -8.55
CA GLY A 72 -2.57 11.79 -8.35
C GLY A 72 -3.82 12.64 -8.24
N SER A 73 -4.07 13.18 -7.04
CA SER A 73 -4.98 14.29 -6.82
C SER A 73 -4.58 15.02 -5.54
N ILE A 74 -3.30 15.39 -5.40
CA ILE A 74 -2.76 16.64 -4.81
C ILE A 74 -1.25 16.64 -5.17
N PRO A 75 -0.63 17.75 -5.61
CA PRO A 75 0.81 17.81 -5.79
C PRO A 75 1.50 17.85 -4.41
N ASN A 76 1.54 16.76 -3.63
CA ASN A 76 2.19 16.76 -2.32
C ASN A 76 2.78 15.40 -1.99
N GLY A 77 3.99 15.37 -1.45
CA GLY A 77 4.85 14.18 -1.28
C GLY A 77 4.39 13.12 -0.28
N VAL A 78 3.08 12.97 -0.07
CA VAL A 78 2.43 12.06 0.89
C VAL A 78 1.50 11.09 0.15
N VAL A 79 1.55 9.80 0.49
CA VAL A 79 0.57 8.79 0.06
C VAL A 79 -0.39 8.58 1.23
N ALA A 80 -1.66 9.00 1.16
CA ALA A 80 -2.63 8.73 2.22
C ALA A 80 -3.34 7.37 2.01
N PRO A 81 -3.83 6.70 3.08
CA PRO A 81 -4.66 5.51 2.93
C PRO A 81 -5.92 5.74 2.10
N ALA A 82 -6.49 6.94 2.15
CA ALA A 82 -7.65 7.33 1.34
C ALA A 82 -7.34 7.34 -0.16
N ASP A 83 -6.10 7.69 -0.56
CA ASP A 83 -5.68 7.70 -1.97
C ASP A 83 -5.65 6.27 -2.54
N LEU A 84 -5.26 5.30 -1.71
CA LEU A 84 -5.27 3.88 -2.10
C LEU A 84 -6.67 3.28 -2.21
N VAL A 85 -7.67 3.85 -1.51
CA VAL A 85 -9.06 3.37 -1.55
C VAL A 85 -9.84 4.04 -2.70
N ASN A 86 -9.57 5.31 -2.95
CA ASN A 86 -10.26 6.12 -3.95
C ASN A 86 -9.54 6.14 -5.32
N SER A 87 -8.47 5.35 -5.48
CA SER A 87 -7.71 5.28 -6.71
C SER A 87 -8.47 4.54 -7.81
N SER A 88 -8.52 5.15 -9.01
CA SER A 88 -9.04 4.54 -10.23
C SER A 88 -8.32 3.25 -10.62
N ASN A 89 -7.12 3.02 -10.07
CA ASN A 89 -6.33 1.81 -10.28
C ASN A 89 -6.62 0.74 -9.22
N THR A 90 -7.56 0.96 -8.31
CA THR A 90 -7.90 0.04 -7.22
C THR A 90 -9.41 -0.18 -7.09
N TYR A 91 -9.79 -1.28 -6.46
CA TYR A 91 -11.18 -1.58 -6.14
C TYR A 91 -11.33 -2.22 -4.76
N VAL A 92 -12.45 -1.95 -4.11
CA VAL A 92 -12.84 -2.56 -2.84
C VAL A 92 -13.34 -3.98 -3.10
N VAL A 93 -12.63 -4.95 -2.56
CA VAL A 93 -12.98 -6.38 -2.64
C VAL A 93 -14.02 -6.75 -1.59
N LYS A 94 -13.85 -6.24 -0.37
CA LYS A 94 -14.70 -6.56 0.78
C LYS A 94 -14.73 -5.40 1.76
N ARG A 95 -15.91 -5.13 2.32
CA ARG A 95 -16.10 -4.32 3.52
C ARG A 95 -16.34 -5.29 4.68
N VAL A 96 -15.61 -5.13 5.78
CA VAL A 96 -15.66 -6.02 6.95
C VAL A 96 -16.35 -5.31 8.10
#